data_AF-A0A507EVP1-F1
#
_entry.id   AF-A0A507EVP1-F1
#
_cell.length_a   1.000
_cell.length_b   1.000
_cell.length_c   1.000
_cell.angle_alpha   90.00
_cell.angle_beta   90.00
_cell.angle_gamma   90.00
#
_symmetry.space_group_name_H-M   'P 1'
#
loop_
_entity.id
_entity.type
_entity.pdbx_description
1 polymer ?
#
loop_
_entity_poly.entity_id
_entity_poly.type
_entity_poly.pdbx_seq_one_letter_code
_entity_poly.pdbx_strand_id
1 'polypeptide(L)'
;MSKPKWMSLEEMQEFLEYKLVRSTYTELVHKLNILYTVQARDPDVNRLLFRFVKPGAALVTQVKQRAGLDEFGRSYSYGSRKTAKAQAWMVEGDGQVYVNGTPVSDYFAEDFDREVVVRPLEVARQLGKYNVWALVKGGGPSGQAAAVSVAVARGLVIHDPMLEAAMKETGLTTIDTRQVERKKTGQPKARKKNTWVKR
;
A
#
# COMPACT_ATOMS: atom_id res chain seq x y z
N MET A 1 3.44 -5.07 -20.57
CA MET A 1 4.57 -5.64 -19.81
C MET A 1 5.18 -4.54 -18.97
N SER A 2 5.47 -4.78 -17.69
CA SER A 2 6.24 -3.81 -16.89
C SER A 2 7.64 -3.70 -17.48
N LYS A 3 8.16 -2.47 -17.65
CA LYS A 3 9.52 -2.27 -18.16
C LYS A 3 10.54 -2.83 -17.15
N PRO A 4 11.61 -3.49 -17.60
CA PRO A 4 12.65 -3.97 -16.71
C PRO A 4 13.37 -2.80 -16.03
N LYS A 5 13.93 -3.08 -14.86
CA LYS A 5 14.75 -2.12 -14.14
C LYS A 5 16.18 -2.19 -14.67
N TRP A 6 16.50 -1.29 -15.59
CA TRP A 6 17.86 -1.10 -16.09
C TRP A 6 18.82 -0.64 -14.98
N MET A 7 20.12 -0.87 -15.17
CA MET A 7 21.18 -0.33 -14.32
C MET A 7 21.04 1.19 -14.14
N SER A 8 21.48 1.71 -13.00
CA SER A 8 21.58 3.16 -12.79
C SER A 8 22.67 3.77 -13.68
N LEU A 9 22.71 5.11 -13.79
CA LEU A 9 23.78 5.79 -14.53
C LEU A 9 25.16 5.46 -13.96
N GLU A 10 25.30 5.42 -12.64
CA GLU A 10 26.55 5.07 -11.96
C GLU A 10 26.94 3.61 -12.25
N GLU A 11 25.99 2.68 -12.11
CA GLU A 11 26.20 1.26 -12.39
C GLU A 11 26.57 1.02 -13.87
N MET A 12 25.97 1.75 -14.82
CA MET A 12 26.33 1.65 -16.24
C MET A 12 27.71 2.22 -16.56
N GLN A 13 28.11 3.30 -15.87
CA GLN A 13 29.45 3.88 -16.04
C GLN A 13 30.53 2.91 -15.56
N GLU A 14 30.30 2.25 -14.43
CA GLU A 14 31.18 1.20 -13.91
C GLU A 14 31.23 0.00 -14.87
N PHE A 15 30.08 -0.48 -15.34
CA PHE A 15 30.01 -1.64 -16.23
C PHE A 15 30.66 -1.42 -17.61
N LEU A 16 30.51 -0.22 -18.18
CA LEU A 16 31.08 0.14 -19.48
C LEU A 16 32.50 0.73 -19.37
N GLU A 17 32.98 0.95 -18.14
CA GLU A 17 34.24 1.65 -17.83
C GLU A 17 34.38 3.00 -18.54
N TYR A 18 33.25 3.67 -18.78
CA TYR A 18 33.17 4.93 -19.53
C TYR A 18 32.34 5.97 -18.78
N LYS A 19 32.74 7.24 -18.86
CA LYS A 19 31.99 8.34 -18.26
C LYS A 19 30.83 8.77 -19.17
N LEU A 20 29.64 8.24 -18.92
CA LEU A 20 28.41 8.64 -19.63
C LEU A 20 27.87 9.99 -19.16
N VAL A 21 27.31 10.77 -20.09
CA VAL A 21 26.50 11.96 -19.79
C VAL A 21 25.05 11.53 -19.55
N ARG A 22 24.28 12.30 -18.77
CA ARG A 22 22.85 11.98 -18.52
C ARG A 22 22.03 11.85 -19.81
N SER A 23 22.30 12.67 -20.82
CA SER A 23 21.62 12.61 -22.13
C SER A 23 21.87 11.28 -22.83
N THR A 24 23.12 10.84 -22.91
CA THR A 24 23.49 9.57 -23.55
C THR A 24 22.92 8.37 -22.79
N TYR A 25 22.89 8.43 -21.45
CA TYR A 25 22.20 7.44 -20.62
C TYR A 25 20.70 7.37 -20.93
N THR A 26 20.01 8.52 -21.00
CA THR A 26 18.58 8.53 -21.33
C THR A 26 18.29 7.97 -22.73
N GLU A 27 19.16 8.26 -23.69
CA GLU A 27 19.06 7.73 -25.05
C GLU A 27 19.30 6.21 -25.09
N LEU A 28 20.30 5.73 -24.36
CA LEU A 28 20.58 4.30 -24.22
C LEU A 28 19.40 3.56 -23.60
N VAL A 29 18.86 4.06 -22.48
CA VAL A 29 17.67 3.48 -21.83
C VAL A 29 16.46 3.50 -22.77
N HIS A 30 16.29 4.55 -23.57
CA HIS A 30 15.24 4.60 -24.58
C HIS A 30 15.42 3.50 -25.64
N LYS A 31 16.62 3.30 -26.16
CA LYS A 31 16.95 2.22 -27.11
C LYS A 31 16.75 0.83 -26.51
N LEU A 32 17.18 0.60 -25.27
CA LEU A 32 16.95 -0.65 -24.53
C LEU A 32 15.45 -0.94 -24.35
N ASN A 33 14.65 0.10 -24.07
CA ASN A 33 13.20 -0.03 -24.00
C ASN A 33 12.58 -0.40 -25.35
N ILE A 34 13.04 0.19 -26.46
CA ILE A 34 12.60 -0.17 -27.82
C ILE A 34 12.92 -1.64 -28.10
N LEU A 35 14.17 -2.06 -27.87
CA LEU A 35 14.58 -3.45 -28.05
C LEU A 35 13.75 -4.42 -27.20
N TYR A 36 13.38 -4.03 -25.98
CA TYR A 36 12.50 -4.83 -25.13
C TYR A 36 11.06 -4.93 -25.67
N THR A 37 10.56 -3.94 -26.41
CA THR A 37 9.19 -3.99 -26.95
C THR A 37 9.00 -4.91 -28.15
N VAL A 38 10.08 -5.30 -28.83
CA VAL A 38 10.03 -6.19 -30.00
C VAL A 38 9.52 -7.58 -29.59
N GLN A 39 8.51 -8.11 -30.32
CA GLN A 39 7.99 -9.47 -30.20
C GLN A 39 8.88 -10.47 -30.95
N ALA A 40 8.98 -11.73 -30.49
CA ALA A 40 9.86 -12.78 -31.05
C ALA A 40 11.36 -12.39 -31.05
N ARG A 41 11.91 -12.08 -29.86
CA ARG A 41 13.32 -11.70 -29.69
C ARG A 41 14.27 -12.87 -29.93
N ASP A 42 15.29 -12.62 -30.76
CA ASP A 42 16.42 -13.52 -30.89
C ASP A 42 17.09 -13.77 -29.51
N PRO A 43 17.62 -14.99 -29.27
CA PRO A 43 18.31 -15.31 -28.02
C PRO A 43 19.45 -14.34 -27.68
N ASP A 44 20.15 -13.82 -28.69
CA ASP A 44 21.26 -12.89 -28.49
C ASP A 44 20.82 -11.49 -28.06
N VAL A 45 19.67 -11.02 -28.53
CA VAL A 45 19.07 -9.77 -28.06
C VAL A 45 18.72 -9.91 -26.58
N ASN A 46 18.15 -11.05 -26.17
CA ASN A 46 17.86 -11.30 -24.75
C ASN A 46 19.16 -11.31 -23.92
N ARG A 47 20.22 -11.99 -24.37
CA ARG A 47 21.54 -11.97 -23.70
C ARG A 47 22.08 -10.54 -23.55
N LEU A 48 21.96 -9.72 -24.59
CA LEU A 48 22.38 -8.32 -24.54
C LEU A 48 21.57 -7.55 -23.49
N LEU A 49 20.24 -7.65 -23.52
CA LEU A 49 19.39 -6.97 -22.56
C LEU A 49 19.70 -7.39 -21.12
N PHE A 50 19.94 -8.68 -20.86
CA PHE A 50 20.32 -9.19 -19.54
C PHE A 50 21.59 -8.55 -18.97
N ARG A 51 22.55 -8.14 -19.82
CA ARG A 51 23.77 -7.46 -19.36
C ARG A 51 23.51 -6.08 -18.75
N PHE A 52 22.46 -5.39 -19.20
CA PHE A 52 22.14 -4.02 -18.77
C PHE A 52 21.04 -3.95 -17.72
N VAL A 53 20.49 -5.10 -17.29
CA VAL A 53 19.56 -5.17 -16.17
C VAL A 53 20.35 -4.97 -14.87
N LYS A 54 19.76 -4.27 -13.89
CA LYS A 54 20.39 -4.05 -12.58
C LYS A 54 20.87 -5.39 -11.98
N PRO A 55 22.10 -5.48 -11.42
CA PRO A 55 22.58 -6.70 -10.79
C PRO A 55 21.59 -7.23 -9.74
N GLY A 56 21.22 -8.51 -9.85
CA GLY A 56 20.22 -9.15 -8.98
C GLY A 56 18.75 -8.87 -9.34
N ALA A 57 18.47 -8.06 -10.36
CA ALA A 57 17.13 -7.90 -10.90
C ALA A 57 16.89 -8.81 -12.11
N ALA A 58 15.65 -9.25 -12.29
CA ALA A 58 15.24 -10.02 -13.45
C ALA A 58 14.76 -9.10 -14.59
N LEU A 59 14.89 -9.57 -15.84
CA LEU A 59 14.38 -8.89 -17.04
C LEU A 59 12.85 -8.83 -17.09
N VAL A 60 12.18 -9.65 -16.28
CA VAL A 60 10.75 -9.54 -16.02
C VAL A 60 10.59 -9.25 -14.54
N THR A 61 10.05 -8.07 -14.22
CA THR A 61 9.61 -7.76 -12.86
C THR A 61 8.51 -8.75 -12.51
N GLN A 62 8.79 -9.68 -11.58
CA GLN A 62 7.76 -10.57 -11.07
C GLN A 62 6.66 -9.72 -10.43
N VAL A 63 5.43 -9.87 -10.90
CA VAL A 63 4.28 -9.26 -10.25
C VAL A 63 4.15 -9.92 -8.88
N LYS A 64 4.23 -9.13 -7.80
CA LYS A 64 4.03 -9.64 -6.45
C LYS A 64 2.66 -10.34 -6.40
N GLN A 65 2.65 -11.62 -6.05
CA GLN A 65 1.41 -12.39 -5.92
C GLN A 65 0.51 -11.68 -4.90
N ARG A 66 -0.75 -11.46 -5.27
CA ARG A 66 -1.75 -10.90 -4.35
C ARG A 66 -2.07 -11.95 -3.29
N ALA A 67 -2.39 -11.50 -2.08
CA ALA A 67 -2.88 -12.41 -1.05
C ALA A 67 -4.17 -13.06 -1.57
N GLY A 68 -4.23 -14.39 -1.52
CA GLY A 68 -5.40 -15.18 -1.91
C GLY A 68 -6.40 -15.31 -0.77
N LEU A 69 -7.51 -15.98 -1.06
CA LEU A 69 -8.47 -16.42 -0.04
C LEU A 69 -7.94 -17.68 0.66
N ASP A 70 -8.25 -17.81 1.94
CA ASP A 70 -7.96 -19.02 2.72
C ASP A 70 -8.86 -20.19 2.26
N GLU A 71 -8.58 -21.41 2.75
CA GLU A 71 -9.36 -22.63 2.47
C GLU A 71 -10.87 -22.49 2.75
N PHE A 72 -11.22 -21.59 3.68
CA PHE A 72 -12.59 -21.31 4.09
C PHE A 72 -13.22 -20.10 3.38
N GLY A 73 -12.60 -19.60 2.31
CA GLY A 73 -13.06 -18.40 1.60
C GLY A 73 -12.92 -17.10 2.39
N ARG A 74 -12.05 -17.09 3.42
CA ARG A 74 -11.80 -15.91 4.25
C ARG A 74 -10.66 -15.09 3.66
N SER A 75 -10.82 -13.77 3.60
CA SER A 75 -9.72 -12.86 3.29
C SER A 75 -9.08 -12.36 4.59
N TYR A 76 -7.77 -12.50 4.73
CA TYR A 76 -7.02 -11.89 5.82
C TYR A 76 -6.38 -10.57 5.38
N SER A 77 -6.55 -9.53 6.20
CA SER A 77 -6.05 -8.19 5.91
C SER A 77 -5.59 -7.45 7.16
N TYR A 78 -4.73 -6.45 6.96
CA TYR A 78 -4.18 -5.63 8.04
C TYR A 78 -4.32 -4.14 7.72
N GLY A 79 -4.65 -3.38 8.76
CA GLY A 79 -4.70 -1.93 8.76
C GLY A 79 -4.05 -1.34 10.01
N SER A 80 -3.60 -0.10 9.90
CA SER A 80 -3.02 0.61 11.04
C SER A 80 -3.27 2.10 10.92
N ARG A 81 -3.44 2.76 12.07
CA ARG A 81 -3.56 4.21 12.16
C ARG A 81 -2.99 4.70 13.47
N LYS A 82 -2.07 5.68 13.40
CA LYS A 82 -1.33 6.14 14.58
C LYS A 82 -0.67 4.94 15.29
N THR A 83 -1.07 4.65 16.52
CA THR A 83 -0.63 3.49 17.31
C THR A 83 -1.61 2.31 17.29
N ALA A 84 -2.80 2.47 16.67
CA ALA A 84 -3.78 1.41 16.53
C ALA A 84 -3.38 0.46 15.39
N LYS A 85 -3.50 -0.84 15.66
CA LYS A 85 -3.28 -1.93 14.71
C LYS A 85 -4.53 -2.78 14.64
N ALA A 86 -5.01 -3.06 13.43
CA ALA A 86 -6.20 -3.85 13.16
C ALA A 86 -5.86 -5.01 12.23
N GLN A 87 -6.35 -6.18 12.57
CA GLN A 87 -6.39 -7.35 11.70
C GLN A 87 -7.86 -7.65 11.42
N ALA A 88 -8.21 -7.92 10.17
CA ALA A 88 -9.58 -8.22 9.79
C ALA A 88 -9.64 -9.49 8.94
N TRP A 89 -10.56 -10.38 9.32
CA TRP A 89 -11.01 -11.51 8.53
C TRP A 89 -12.38 -11.20 7.98
N MET A 90 -12.56 -11.45 6.69
CA MET A 90 -13.82 -11.18 6.01
C MET A 90 -14.23 -12.36 5.15
N VAL A 91 -15.52 -12.69 5.20
CA VAL A 91 -16.16 -13.78 4.46
C VAL A 91 -17.49 -13.29 3.91
N GLU A 92 -17.98 -13.87 2.81
CA GLU A 92 -19.34 -13.60 2.34
C GLU A 92 -20.38 -14.10 3.37
N GLY A 93 -21.42 -13.31 3.63
CA GLY A 93 -22.42 -13.58 4.66
C GLY A 93 -23.46 -12.47 4.79
N ASP A 94 -23.97 -12.27 6.00
CA ASP A 94 -25.18 -11.46 6.30
C ASP A 94 -24.89 -9.99 6.66
N GLY A 95 -23.64 -9.52 6.53
CA GLY A 95 -23.29 -8.13 6.84
C GLY A 95 -22.93 -7.85 8.30
N GLN A 96 -22.71 -8.88 9.12
CA GLN A 96 -22.38 -8.70 10.53
C GLN A 96 -20.94 -8.25 10.72
N VAL A 97 -20.73 -7.14 11.44
CA VAL A 97 -19.40 -6.60 11.74
C VAL A 97 -19.14 -6.67 13.24
N TYR A 98 -18.13 -7.44 13.61
CA TYR A 98 -17.66 -7.62 14.98
C TYR A 98 -16.26 -7.04 15.15
N VAL A 99 -16.06 -6.29 16.24
CA VAL A 99 -14.77 -5.74 16.64
C VAL A 99 -14.45 -6.26 18.04
N ASN A 100 -13.34 -7.01 18.18
CA ASN A 100 -12.92 -7.64 19.44
C ASN A 100 -14.01 -8.50 20.12
N GLY A 101 -14.89 -9.14 19.33
CA GLY A 101 -15.96 -10.00 19.82
C GLY A 101 -17.27 -9.27 20.16
N THR A 102 -17.31 -7.94 20.06
CA THR A 102 -18.52 -7.12 20.25
C THR A 102 -19.01 -6.54 18.92
N PRO A 103 -20.32 -6.30 18.73
CA PRO A 103 -20.82 -5.67 17.51
C PRO A 103 -20.32 -4.23 17.39
N VAL A 104 -20.19 -3.72 16.16
CA VAL A 104 -19.68 -2.36 15.88
C VAL A 104 -20.48 -1.26 16.58
N SER A 105 -21.81 -1.43 16.71
CA SER A 105 -22.69 -0.50 17.42
C SER A 105 -22.26 -0.31 18.87
N ASP A 106 -21.87 -1.39 19.54
CA ASP A 106 -21.62 -1.38 20.97
C ASP A 106 -20.15 -1.04 21.26
N TYR A 107 -19.25 -1.39 20.33
CA TYR A 107 -17.82 -1.12 20.47
C TYR A 107 -17.47 0.35 20.27
N PHE A 108 -18.03 0.98 19.22
CA PHE A 108 -17.82 2.40 18.95
C PHE A 108 -19.02 3.20 19.46
N ALA A 109 -18.79 4.06 20.45
CA ALA A 109 -19.84 4.90 21.02
C ALA A 109 -20.30 6.01 20.06
N GLU A 110 -19.37 6.55 19.27
CA GLU A 110 -19.64 7.66 18.35
C GLU A 110 -20.10 7.14 16.99
N ASP A 111 -21.17 7.73 16.43
CA ASP A 111 -21.71 7.32 15.13
C ASP A 111 -20.71 7.54 14.00
N PHE A 112 -19.92 8.61 14.06
CA PHE A 112 -18.86 8.89 13.09
C PHE A 112 -17.84 7.75 12.97
N ASP A 113 -17.46 7.13 14.10
CA ASP A 113 -16.50 6.02 14.10
C ASP A 113 -17.13 4.77 13.46
N ARG A 114 -18.44 4.54 13.64
CA ARG A 114 -19.19 3.45 12.99
C ARG A 114 -19.25 3.65 11.47
N GLU A 115 -19.56 4.86 11.02
CA GLU A 115 -19.58 5.23 9.59
C GLU A 115 -18.23 4.98 8.93
N VAL A 116 -17.12 5.36 9.59
CA VAL A 116 -15.76 5.15 9.07
C VAL A 116 -15.46 3.68 8.83
N VAL A 117 -15.91 2.78 9.71
CA VAL A 117 -15.73 1.33 9.57
C VAL A 117 -16.50 0.77 8.38
N VAL A 118 -17.73 1.27 8.15
CA VAL A 118 -18.64 0.79 7.11
C VAL A 118 -18.34 1.40 5.73
N ARG A 119 -17.72 2.59 5.68
CA ARG A 119 -17.44 3.34 4.44
C ARG A 119 -16.81 2.52 3.30
N PRO A 120 -15.86 1.59 3.51
CA PRO A 120 -15.35 0.76 2.42
C PRO A 120 -16.42 -0.12 1.77
N LEU A 121 -17.35 -0.66 2.55
CA LEU A 121 -18.46 -1.47 2.05
C LEU A 121 -19.47 -0.63 1.27
N GLU A 122 -19.70 0.61 1.72
CA GLU A 122 -20.55 1.58 1.05
C GLU A 122 -19.97 2.01 -0.31
N VAL A 123 -18.67 2.36 -0.36
CA VAL A 123 -17.98 2.73 -1.60
C VAL A 123 -17.96 1.57 -2.60
N ALA A 124 -17.81 0.33 -2.11
CA ALA A 124 -17.90 -0.87 -2.94
C ALA A 124 -19.34 -1.18 -3.40
N ARG A 125 -20.37 -0.53 -2.84
CA ARG A 125 -21.78 -0.91 -2.98
C ARG A 125 -22.06 -2.36 -2.59
N GLN A 126 -21.35 -2.86 -1.58
CA GLN A 126 -21.43 -4.25 -1.08
C GLN A 126 -21.84 -4.28 0.41
N LEU A 127 -22.66 -3.32 0.82
CA LEU A 127 -23.27 -3.32 2.16
C LEU A 127 -24.12 -4.57 2.37
N GLY A 128 -23.96 -5.22 3.51
CA GLY A 128 -24.72 -6.43 3.86
C GLY A 128 -24.21 -7.72 3.22
N LYS A 129 -23.17 -7.69 2.36
CA LYS A 129 -22.68 -8.88 1.65
C LYS A 129 -21.61 -9.68 2.43
N TYR A 130 -20.89 -9.04 3.34
CA TYR A 130 -19.77 -9.67 4.04
C TYR A 130 -19.90 -9.59 5.55
N ASN A 131 -19.55 -10.70 6.20
CA ASN A 131 -19.29 -10.74 7.63
C ASN A 131 -17.83 -10.40 7.89
N VAL A 132 -17.59 -9.55 8.88
CA VAL A 132 -16.27 -9.02 9.22
C VAL A 132 -15.98 -9.28 10.69
N TRP A 133 -14.84 -9.91 10.97
CA TRP A 133 -14.28 -10.01 12.31
C TRP A 133 -12.97 -9.23 12.36
N ALA A 134 -12.95 -8.16 13.13
CA ALA A 134 -11.79 -7.33 13.34
C ALA A 134 -11.23 -7.50 14.75
N LEU A 135 -9.92 -7.73 14.85
CA LEU A 135 -9.17 -7.66 16.10
C LEU A 135 -8.32 -6.40 16.10
N VAL A 136 -8.51 -5.56 17.12
CA VAL A 136 -7.88 -4.23 17.19
C VAL A 136 -7.19 -4.04 18.52
N LYS A 137 -5.96 -3.52 18.49
CA LYS A 137 -5.15 -3.25 19.69
C LYS A 137 -4.47 -1.88 19.59
N GLY A 138 -4.37 -1.19 20.73
CA GLY A 138 -3.70 0.10 20.86
C GLY A 138 -4.48 1.29 20.30
N GLY A 139 -3.94 2.50 20.48
CA GLY A 139 -4.57 3.74 20.04
C GLY A 139 -5.83 4.13 20.83
N GLY A 140 -6.65 4.99 20.22
CA GLY A 140 -7.97 5.39 20.72
C GLY A 140 -9.06 5.10 19.68
N PRO A 141 -10.34 5.36 19.98
CA PRO A 141 -11.49 4.87 19.20
C PRO A 141 -11.44 5.28 17.72
N SER A 142 -11.25 6.57 17.40
CA SER A 142 -11.17 7.00 16.00
C SER A 142 -9.93 6.47 15.25
N GLY A 143 -8.83 6.23 15.97
CA GLY A 143 -7.66 5.57 15.40
C GLY A 143 -7.95 4.11 15.08
N GLN A 144 -8.69 3.43 15.96
CA GLN A 144 -9.10 2.05 15.79
C GLN A 144 -10.09 1.90 14.63
N ALA A 145 -11.13 2.74 14.57
CA ALA A 145 -12.10 2.76 13.48
C ALA A 145 -11.44 2.93 12.11
N ALA A 146 -10.55 3.92 11.98
CA ALA A 146 -9.79 4.14 10.74
C ALA A 146 -8.84 2.98 10.40
N ALA A 147 -8.23 2.33 11.40
CA ALA A 147 -7.39 1.16 11.17
C ALA A 147 -8.22 -0.04 10.65
N VAL A 148 -9.41 -0.25 11.21
CA VAL A 148 -10.35 -1.28 10.75
C VAL A 148 -10.82 -0.98 9.33
N SER A 149 -11.18 0.28 9.03
CA SER A 149 -11.60 0.72 7.70
C SER A 149 -10.57 0.36 6.61
N VAL A 150 -9.27 0.61 6.87
CA VAL A 150 -8.19 0.23 5.95
C VAL A 150 -8.07 -1.29 5.80
N ALA A 151 -8.26 -2.05 6.87
CA ALA A 151 -8.24 -3.51 6.82
C ALA A 151 -9.40 -4.04 5.97
N VAL A 152 -10.64 -3.60 6.24
CA VAL A 152 -11.84 -3.97 5.49
C VAL A 152 -11.70 -3.64 4.00
N ALA A 153 -11.23 -2.43 3.66
CA ALA A 153 -10.98 -2.04 2.27
C ALA A 153 -10.00 -3.00 1.55
N ARG A 154 -8.93 -3.41 2.23
CA ARG A 154 -7.96 -4.38 1.70
C ARG A 154 -8.55 -5.78 1.58
N GLY A 155 -9.36 -6.20 2.55
CA GLY A 155 -10.12 -7.45 2.49
C GLY A 155 -11.01 -7.49 1.24
N LEU A 156 -11.75 -6.40 0.97
CA LEU A 156 -12.62 -6.30 -0.21
C LEU A 156 -11.84 -6.44 -1.52
N VAL A 157 -10.65 -5.84 -1.61
CA VAL A 157 -9.79 -5.97 -2.79
C VAL A 157 -9.25 -7.40 -2.98
N ILE A 158 -9.12 -8.19 -1.91
CA ILE A 158 -8.74 -9.60 -2.00
C ILE A 158 -9.89 -10.44 -2.58
N HIS A 159 -11.13 -10.17 -2.16
CA HIS A 159 -12.33 -10.83 -2.69
C HIS A 159 -12.63 -10.43 -4.13
N ASP A 160 -12.65 -9.13 -4.41
CA ASP A 160 -12.88 -8.56 -5.74
C ASP A 160 -11.72 -7.64 -6.14
N PRO A 161 -10.76 -8.15 -6.93
CA PRO A 161 -9.63 -7.37 -7.40
C PRO A 161 -9.99 -6.23 -8.35
N MET A 162 -11.22 -6.18 -8.90
CA MET A 162 -11.65 -5.08 -9.77
C MET A 162 -11.88 -3.79 -8.98
N LEU A 163 -12.21 -3.90 -7.68
CA LEU A 163 -12.44 -2.76 -6.80
C LEU A 163 -11.16 -2.02 -6.41
N GLU A 164 -9.98 -2.56 -6.69
CA GLU A 164 -8.69 -1.98 -6.27
C GLU A 164 -8.50 -0.55 -6.77
N ALA A 165 -8.89 -0.27 -8.02
CA ALA A 165 -8.76 1.07 -8.60
C ALA A 165 -9.62 2.08 -7.85
N ALA A 166 -10.91 1.78 -7.65
CA ALA A 166 -11.85 2.64 -6.92
C ALA A 166 -11.43 2.86 -5.45
N MET A 167 -10.95 1.80 -4.78
CA MET A 167 -10.47 1.88 -3.38
C MET A 167 -9.17 2.65 -3.22
N LYS A 168 -8.33 2.69 -4.26
CA LYS A 168 -7.12 3.52 -4.28
C LYS A 168 -7.42 4.98 -4.55
N GLU A 169 -8.31 5.27 -5.49
CA GLU A 169 -8.73 6.65 -5.81
C GLU A 169 -9.38 7.34 -4.61
N THR A 170 -10.22 6.60 -3.87
CA THR A 170 -10.83 7.09 -2.62
C THR A 170 -9.87 7.13 -1.43
N GLY A 171 -8.67 6.58 -1.56
CA GLY A 171 -7.63 6.59 -0.51
C GLY A 171 -7.86 5.61 0.65
N LEU A 172 -8.84 4.71 0.56
CA LEU A 172 -9.20 3.79 1.65
C LEU A 172 -8.20 2.65 1.86
N THR A 173 -7.44 2.28 0.83
CA THR A 173 -6.42 1.21 0.92
C THR A 173 -5.10 1.69 1.54
N THR A 174 -4.87 3.01 1.55
CA THR A 174 -3.61 3.63 1.94
C THR A 174 -3.55 3.82 3.46
N ILE A 175 -2.47 3.34 4.08
CA ILE A 175 -2.22 3.61 5.50
C ILE A 175 -1.80 5.08 5.66
N ASP A 176 -2.52 5.82 6.48
CA ASP A 176 -2.13 7.18 6.82
C ASP A 176 -0.88 7.18 7.72
N THR A 177 0.19 7.76 7.20
CA THR A 177 1.51 7.79 7.83
C THR A 177 1.67 8.91 8.87
N ARG A 178 0.66 9.78 9.06
CA ARG A 178 0.72 10.87 10.04
C ARG A 178 0.76 10.31 11.46
N GLN A 179 1.84 10.64 12.17
CA GLN A 179 2.09 10.25 13.55
C GLN A 179 2.27 11.48 14.44
N VAL A 180 2.12 11.29 15.75
CA VAL A 180 2.42 12.35 16.73
C VAL A 180 3.92 12.58 16.71
N GLU A 181 4.33 13.78 16.28
CA GLU A 181 5.73 14.17 16.32
C GLU A 181 6.23 14.28 17.76
N ARG A 182 7.47 13.84 18.00
CA ARG A 182 8.11 13.98 19.31
C ARG A 182 8.27 15.45 19.71
N LYS A 183 8.31 15.70 21.02
CA LYS A 183 8.75 16.99 21.57
C LYS A 183 10.23 17.25 21.24
N LYS A 184 10.56 18.51 20.94
CA LYS A 184 11.95 18.96 20.76
C LYS A 184 12.47 19.59 22.05
N THR A 185 13.74 19.39 22.38
CA THR A 185 14.37 19.98 23.57
C THR A 185 14.29 21.50 23.51
N GLY A 186 13.99 22.14 24.64
CA GLY A 186 13.80 23.60 24.72
C GLY A 186 12.49 24.14 24.12
N GLN A 187 11.58 23.27 23.67
CA GLN A 187 10.25 23.67 23.15
C GLN A 187 9.12 23.08 24.01
N PRO A 188 8.01 23.81 24.25
CA PRO A 188 6.85 23.28 24.97
C PRO A 188 6.20 22.05 24.34
N LYS A 189 6.12 22.01 23.00
CA LYS A 189 5.54 20.90 22.23
C LYS A 189 6.43 20.57 21.02
N ALA A 190 5.98 19.73 20.10
CA ALA A 190 6.73 19.35 18.90
C ALA A 190 7.15 20.54 18.02
N ARG A 191 6.27 21.55 17.90
CA ARG A 191 6.48 22.75 17.06
C ARG A 191 6.24 24.08 17.77
N LYS A 192 5.47 24.09 18.87
CA LYS A 192 5.21 25.31 19.66
C LYS A 192 6.53 25.77 20.26
N LYS A 193 6.90 27.03 20.00
CA LYS A 193 8.06 27.69 20.62
C LYS A 193 7.64 28.39 21.92
N ASN A 194 8.60 28.61 22.81
CA ASN A 194 8.41 29.55 23.93
C ASN A 194 8.18 30.96 23.38
N THR A 195 7.52 31.81 24.18
CA THR A 195 7.39 33.23 23.88
C THR A 195 8.79 33.84 23.77
N TRP A 196 9.11 34.45 22.63
CA TRP A 196 10.37 35.13 22.41
C TRP A 196 10.26 36.57 22.88
N VAL A 197 11.17 36.99 23.76
CA VAL A 197 11.23 38.36 24.29
C VAL A 197 12.35 39.11 23.56
N LYS A 198 12.00 40.17 22.83
CA LYS A 198 12.90 40.89 21.89
C LYS A 198 13.92 41.83 22.55
N ARG A 199 13.61 42.34 23.75
CA ARG A 199 14.16 43.56 24.39
C ARG A 199 15.59 43.93 23.98
#